data_AF-A0A7H8R5F9-F1
#
_entry.id   AF-A0A7H8R5F9-F1
#
_cell.length_a   1.000
_cell.length_b   1.000
_cell.length_c   1.000
_cell.angle_alpha   90.00
_cell.angle_beta   90.00
_cell.angle_gamma   90.00
#
_symmetry.space_group_name_H-M   'P 1'
#
loop_
_entity.id
_entity.type
_entity.pdbx_description
1 polymer ?
#
loop_
_entity_poly.entity_id
_entity_poly.type
_entity_poly.pdbx_seq_one_letter_code
_entity_poly.pdbx_strand_id
1 'polypeptide(L)'
;MTSERPLKGPIVVSKATIPRPTKTEGEFLRSRLWDLFKSKSEGTEKLDPPAPCSTYHGEWIGVRKDIQDPRAPQQPNLTEQDKFNMIQNHRQNDLTLFYISGGAWFRAGPPGARPLIQRLCEETGARVFTFQYRLVPQNTVPTVLLDALVAYFYLVSPPPGAFHKPIDPKKLILVGESGGGILHLDILQFIQAFSDASGLNSEKIRFFGRDISFQMPAGCAIICPGADPALSMPSVKKFEKTDWLSEGAPWVQPNFPADSIWPSNPPRGDLHCDNSAICHPFIDPSTWTDWKGMPPMWIACGEETYSDGIKFLVKNIKDSGVPVTFIEYEFMPHVWNVVIPALPQSKHVMKLWAEACKRLGTLDASGQKAEAWYVKLGSLDMAKKRFEDLVSFSNEEVLRKMRAARDENSMFIWKGPGASENSKL
;
A
#
# COMPACT_ATOMS: atom_id res chain seq x y z
N MET A 1 -6.02 -21.65 -16.70
CA MET A 1 -5.46 -21.70 -15.34
C MET A 1 -4.07 -22.27 -15.43
N THR A 2 -3.02 -21.45 -15.36
CA THR A 2 -1.65 -21.96 -15.17
C THR A 2 -1.58 -22.55 -13.77
N SER A 3 -1.23 -23.83 -13.65
CA SER A 3 -1.06 -24.47 -12.35
C SER A 3 -0.02 -23.70 -11.54
N GLU A 4 -0.37 -23.41 -10.30
CA GLU A 4 0.54 -22.77 -9.36
C GLU A 4 1.80 -23.63 -9.18
N ARG A 5 2.98 -23.02 -9.24
CA ARG A 5 4.23 -23.76 -9.04
C ARG A 5 4.22 -24.38 -7.64
N PRO A 6 4.56 -25.67 -7.49
CA PRO A 6 4.66 -26.28 -6.18
C PRO A 6 5.60 -25.49 -5.27
N LEU A 7 5.13 -25.16 -4.08
CA LEU A 7 5.95 -24.53 -3.03
C LEU A 7 7.04 -25.51 -2.59
N LYS A 8 8.19 -24.98 -2.19
CA LYS A 8 9.35 -25.73 -1.67
C LYS A 8 10.02 -24.94 -0.55
N GLY A 9 10.79 -25.64 0.28
CA GLY A 9 11.56 -25.03 1.35
C GLY A 9 10.72 -24.68 2.57
N PRO A 10 11.15 -23.70 3.37
CA PRO A 10 10.60 -23.48 4.70
C PRO A 10 9.31 -22.66 4.72
N ILE A 11 8.91 -22.05 3.60
CA ILE A 11 7.66 -21.28 3.49
C ILE A 11 6.45 -22.20 3.71
N VAL A 12 5.48 -21.71 4.46
CA VAL A 12 4.16 -22.33 4.61
C VAL A 12 3.12 -21.30 4.18
N VAL A 13 2.20 -21.71 3.31
CA VAL A 13 1.10 -20.88 2.82
C VAL A 13 -0.22 -21.58 3.14
N SER A 14 -1.06 -20.92 3.91
CA SER A 14 -2.45 -21.33 4.18
C SER A 14 -3.40 -20.38 3.45
N LYS A 15 -4.12 -20.89 2.47
CA LYS A 15 -5.13 -20.16 1.71
C LYS A 15 -6.38 -19.95 2.56
N ALA A 16 -6.87 -18.73 2.59
CA ALA A 16 -8.07 -18.33 3.30
C ALA A 16 -9.05 -17.64 2.36
N THR A 17 -10.32 -17.66 2.73
CA THR A 17 -11.37 -16.90 2.05
C THR A 17 -11.82 -15.78 2.97
N ILE A 18 -11.81 -14.55 2.46
CA ILE A 18 -12.47 -13.42 3.10
C ILE A 18 -13.90 -13.39 2.54
N PRO A 19 -14.92 -13.82 3.30
CA PRO A 19 -16.28 -13.86 2.76
C PRO A 19 -16.78 -12.44 2.52
N ARG A 20 -17.66 -12.28 1.54
CA ARG A 20 -18.42 -11.04 1.39
C ARG A 20 -19.15 -10.72 2.71
N PRO A 21 -19.02 -9.50 3.27
CA PRO A 21 -19.83 -9.06 4.40
C PRO A 21 -21.33 -9.20 4.11
N THR A 22 -22.16 -9.22 5.15
CA THR A 22 -23.62 -9.22 4.92
C THR A 22 -24.03 -7.97 4.12
N LYS A 23 -25.17 -8.02 3.43
CA LYS A 23 -25.66 -6.88 2.62
C LYS A 23 -25.68 -5.57 3.42
N THR A 24 -26.13 -5.64 4.68
CA THR A 24 -26.20 -4.49 5.58
C THR A 24 -24.82 -3.98 5.97
N GLU A 25 -23.91 -4.85 6.43
CA GLU A 25 -22.55 -4.45 6.84
C GLU A 25 -21.75 -3.92 5.65
N GLY A 26 -21.84 -4.59 4.51
CA GLY A 26 -21.15 -4.22 3.28
C GLY A 26 -21.62 -2.89 2.71
N GLU A 27 -22.93 -2.63 2.66
CA GLU A 27 -23.45 -1.34 2.18
C GLU A 27 -23.16 -0.21 3.17
N PHE A 28 -23.17 -0.48 4.48
CA PHE A 28 -22.76 0.50 5.48
C PHE A 28 -21.30 0.94 5.29
N LEU A 29 -20.37 -0.01 5.16
CA LEU A 29 -18.96 0.34 4.91
C LEU A 29 -18.80 1.09 3.58
N ARG A 30 -19.50 0.61 2.53
CA ARG A 30 -19.47 1.22 1.19
C ARG A 30 -19.97 2.66 1.20
N SER A 31 -21.07 2.95 1.89
CA SER A 31 -21.65 4.29 1.97
C SER A 31 -20.76 5.24 2.78
N ARG A 32 -20.23 4.79 3.93
CA ARG A 32 -19.29 5.58 4.74
C ARG A 32 -18.03 5.95 3.97
N LEU A 33 -17.46 5.00 3.23
CA LEU A 33 -16.33 5.26 2.36
C LEU A 33 -16.71 6.26 1.26
N TRP A 34 -17.85 6.08 0.61
CA TRP A 34 -18.29 6.95 -0.46
C TRP A 34 -18.55 8.39 0.00
N ASP A 35 -19.18 8.57 1.15
CA ASP A 35 -19.45 9.88 1.73
C ASP A 35 -18.16 10.59 2.13
N LEU A 36 -17.22 9.88 2.76
CA LEU A 36 -15.89 10.41 3.06
C LEU A 36 -15.13 10.79 1.79
N PHE A 37 -15.13 9.94 0.78
CA PHE A 37 -14.48 10.19 -0.50
C PHE A 37 -15.02 11.46 -1.16
N LYS A 38 -16.35 11.60 -1.28
CA LYS A 38 -16.96 12.85 -1.79
C LYS A 38 -16.63 14.07 -0.93
N SER A 39 -16.55 13.93 0.39
CA SER A 39 -16.25 15.07 1.29
C SER A 39 -14.84 15.66 1.08
N LYS A 40 -13.95 14.90 0.44
CA LYS A 40 -12.57 15.31 0.12
C LYS A 40 -12.40 15.79 -1.32
N SER A 41 -13.48 15.80 -2.10
CA SER A 41 -13.52 16.36 -3.44
C SER A 41 -13.46 17.89 -3.41
N GLU A 42 -12.79 18.44 -4.41
CA GLU A 42 -12.71 19.87 -4.71
C GLU A 42 -13.82 20.32 -5.68
N GLY A 43 -14.68 19.40 -6.11
CA GLY A 43 -15.80 19.65 -7.03
C GLY A 43 -15.41 19.66 -8.52
N THR A 44 -14.15 19.39 -8.85
CA THR A 44 -13.66 19.34 -10.24
C THR A 44 -13.52 17.90 -10.75
N GLU A 45 -13.52 16.94 -9.83
CA GLU A 45 -13.22 15.55 -10.09
C GLU A 45 -14.46 14.80 -10.59
N LYS A 46 -14.26 13.94 -11.59
CA LYS A 46 -15.21 12.91 -11.93
C LYS A 46 -15.00 11.71 -11.02
N LEU A 47 -15.98 11.44 -10.16
CA LEU A 47 -15.90 10.39 -9.15
C LEU A 47 -16.94 9.29 -9.43
N ASP A 48 -16.52 8.04 -9.30
CA ASP A 48 -17.40 6.87 -9.39
C ASP A 48 -17.59 6.23 -8.00
N PRO A 49 -18.80 5.80 -7.63
CA PRO A 49 -19.02 5.13 -6.35
C PRO A 49 -18.30 3.76 -6.32
N PRO A 50 -17.84 3.32 -5.13
CA PRO A 50 -17.14 2.03 -5.02
C PRO A 50 -18.09 0.89 -5.37
N ALA A 51 -17.66 -0.11 -6.16
CA ALA A 51 -18.49 -1.27 -6.46
C ALA A 51 -18.85 -2.07 -5.19
N PRO A 52 -19.96 -2.84 -5.18
CA PRO A 52 -20.33 -3.66 -4.02
C PRO A 52 -19.19 -4.57 -3.55
N CYS A 53 -19.14 -4.84 -2.23
CA CYS A 53 -18.16 -5.76 -1.65
C CYS A 53 -18.20 -7.13 -2.34
N SER A 54 -17.05 -7.81 -2.43
CA SER A 54 -16.93 -9.15 -2.98
C SER A 54 -16.49 -10.17 -1.94
N THR A 55 -16.34 -11.41 -2.37
CA THR A 55 -15.52 -12.41 -1.68
C THR A 55 -14.10 -12.28 -2.21
N TYR A 56 -13.10 -12.39 -1.33
CA TYR A 56 -11.69 -12.26 -1.68
C TYR A 56 -10.91 -13.50 -1.25
N HIS A 57 -9.76 -13.71 -1.89
CA HIS A 57 -8.83 -14.78 -1.56
C HIS A 57 -7.62 -14.19 -0.81
N GLY A 58 -7.33 -14.77 0.35
CA GLY A 58 -6.22 -14.38 1.21
C GLY A 58 -5.23 -15.53 1.42
N GLU A 59 -4.05 -15.20 1.92
CA GLU A 59 -3.02 -16.15 2.30
C GLU A 59 -2.41 -15.75 3.64
N TRP A 60 -2.43 -16.68 4.57
CA TRP A 60 -1.55 -16.66 5.73
C TRP A 60 -0.21 -17.26 5.32
N ILE A 61 0.88 -16.55 5.59
CA ILE A 61 2.22 -16.96 5.25
C ILE A 61 3.08 -16.94 6.50
N GLY A 62 3.86 -18.00 6.67
CA GLY A 62 4.84 -18.15 7.74
C GLY A 62 6.03 -18.98 7.26
N VAL A 63 7.01 -19.15 8.14
CA VAL A 63 8.24 -19.88 7.84
C VAL A 63 8.57 -20.86 8.94
N ARG A 64 8.90 -22.08 8.52
CA ARG A 64 9.36 -23.19 9.37
C ARG A 64 10.85 -23.11 9.61
N LYS A 65 11.24 -22.92 10.86
CA LYS A 65 12.67 -22.89 11.26
C LYS A 65 13.35 -24.25 11.24
N ASP A 66 12.58 -25.32 11.36
CA ASP A 66 13.07 -26.70 11.37
C ASP A 66 13.43 -27.21 9.97
N ILE A 67 13.09 -26.46 8.91
CA ILE A 67 13.47 -26.76 7.53
C ILE A 67 14.51 -25.75 7.07
N GLN A 68 15.71 -26.23 6.73
CA GLN A 68 16.80 -25.38 6.22
C GLN A 68 17.02 -25.51 4.70
N ASP A 69 16.69 -26.65 4.11
CA ASP A 69 16.84 -26.84 2.65
C ASP A 69 15.76 -26.05 1.90
N PRO A 70 16.10 -25.03 1.09
CA PRO A 70 15.14 -24.25 0.31
C PRO A 70 14.41 -25.09 -0.76
N ARG A 71 14.88 -26.32 -1.02
CA ARG A 71 14.28 -27.25 -1.99
C ARG A 71 13.47 -28.36 -1.32
N ALA A 72 13.41 -28.39 0.01
CA ALA A 72 12.67 -29.39 0.75
C ALA A 72 11.22 -29.48 0.22
N PRO A 73 10.69 -30.69 -0.02
CA PRO A 73 9.30 -30.85 -0.41
C PRO A 73 8.38 -30.39 0.73
N GLN A 74 7.26 -29.79 0.36
CA GLN A 74 6.20 -29.47 1.31
C GLN A 74 5.59 -30.77 1.87
N GLN A 75 5.08 -30.71 3.10
CA GLN A 75 4.32 -31.83 3.64
C GLN A 75 3.03 -32.05 2.84
N PRO A 76 2.80 -33.25 2.30
CA PRO A 76 1.60 -33.53 1.52
C PRO A 76 0.36 -33.62 2.41
N ASN A 77 -0.82 -33.44 1.80
CA ASN A 77 -2.13 -33.73 2.39
C ASN A 77 -2.53 -32.93 3.66
N LEU A 78 -1.92 -31.77 3.90
CA LEU A 78 -2.35 -30.87 4.97
C LEU A 78 -3.59 -30.06 4.56
N THR A 79 -4.57 -29.94 5.45
CA THR A 79 -5.68 -28.99 5.27
C THR A 79 -5.18 -27.55 5.42
N GLU A 80 -5.93 -26.56 4.93
CA GLU A 80 -5.56 -25.15 5.14
C GLU A 80 -5.53 -24.77 6.62
N GLN A 81 -6.41 -25.34 7.45
CA GLN A 81 -6.36 -25.17 8.91
C GLN A 81 -5.08 -25.74 9.51
N ASP A 82 -4.62 -26.91 9.07
CA ASP A 82 -3.35 -27.49 9.54
C ASP A 82 -2.16 -26.61 9.16
N LYS A 83 -2.15 -26.08 7.93
CA LYS A 83 -1.12 -25.14 7.47
C LYS A 83 -1.14 -23.85 8.29
N PHE A 84 -2.32 -23.31 8.59
CA PHE A 84 -2.45 -22.15 9.48
C PHE A 84 -1.93 -22.44 10.89
N ASN A 85 -2.30 -23.58 11.47
CA ASN A 85 -1.82 -23.99 12.79
C ASN A 85 -0.28 -24.14 12.79
N MET A 86 0.29 -24.67 11.72
CA MET A 86 1.74 -24.74 11.54
C MET A 86 2.38 -23.35 11.51
N ILE A 87 1.81 -22.40 10.76
CA ILE A 87 2.27 -20.98 10.78
C ILE A 87 2.22 -20.42 12.21
N GLN A 88 1.12 -20.68 12.94
CA GLN A 88 0.95 -20.21 14.31
C GLN A 88 1.97 -20.81 15.28
N ASN A 89 2.36 -22.07 15.10
CA ASN A 89 3.29 -22.76 15.98
C ASN A 89 4.76 -22.33 15.75
N HIS A 90 5.09 -21.84 14.55
CA HIS A 90 6.46 -21.42 14.20
C HIS A 90 6.71 -19.91 14.32
N ARG A 91 5.67 -19.09 14.56
CA ARG A 91 5.86 -17.65 14.82
C ARG A 91 6.63 -17.42 16.12
N GLN A 92 7.39 -16.33 16.17
CA GLN A 92 8.24 -15.97 17.32
C GLN A 92 7.66 -14.85 18.17
N ASN A 93 6.61 -14.20 17.68
CA ASN A 93 5.92 -13.11 18.34
C ASN A 93 4.46 -13.07 17.88
N ASP A 94 3.67 -12.22 18.54
CA ASP A 94 2.25 -12.06 18.25
C ASP A 94 1.94 -11.06 17.13
N LEU A 95 2.96 -10.47 16.50
CA LEU A 95 2.74 -9.52 15.41
C LEU A 95 2.16 -10.22 14.19
N THR A 96 1.28 -9.50 13.50
CA THR A 96 0.77 -9.86 12.20
C THR A 96 1.07 -8.72 11.24
N LEU A 97 1.81 -9.00 10.17
CA LEU A 97 2.02 -8.02 9.12
C LEU A 97 0.87 -8.16 8.12
N PHE A 98 0.10 -7.10 7.93
CA PHE A 98 -0.88 -7.03 6.86
C PHE A 98 -0.19 -6.50 5.61
N TYR A 99 0.11 -7.41 4.68
CA TYR A 99 0.89 -7.12 3.50
C TYR A 99 0.01 -6.85 2.28
N ILE A 100 0.26 -5.74 1.59
CA ILE A 100 -0.36 -5.42 0.30
C ILE A 100 0.75 -5.16 -0.71
N SER A 101 0.79 -5.98 -1.76
CA SER A 101 1.80 -5.85 -2.81
C SER A 101 1.54 -4.62 -3.69
N GLY A 102 2.63 -4.07 -4.22
CA GLY A 102 2.61 -3.11 -5.31
C GLY A 102 2.23 -3.71 -6.66
N GLY A 103 2.60 -3.03 -7.74
CA GLY A 103 2.30 -3.43 -9.12
C GLY A 103 1.18 -2.61 -9.77
N ALA A 104 1.14 -1.31 -9.46
CA ALA A 104 0.21 -0.32 -10.01
C ALA A 104 -1.26 -0.80 -10.04
N TRP A 105 -1.65 -1.56 -9.00
CA TRP A 105 -2.98 -2.14 -8.79
C TRP A 105 -3.50 -3.07 -9.90
N PHE A 106 -2.75 -3.30 -10.99
CA PHE A 106 -3.12 -4.23 -12.07
C PHE A 106 -2.35 -5.55 -12.02
N ARG A 107 -1.22 -5.60 -11.31
CA ARG A 107 -0.35 -6.78 -11.20
C ARG A 107 -0.33 -7.41 -9.80
N ALA A 108 -1.37 -7.16 -9.00
CA ALA A 108 -1.40 -7.58 -7.60
C ALA A 108 -1.76 -9.07 -7.43
N GLY A 109 -1.10 -9.74 -6.49
CA GLY A 109 -1.47 -11.10 -6.11
C GLY A 109 -0.43 -11.82 -5.24
N PRO A 110 -0.88 -12.73 -4.34
CA PRO A 110 0.00 -13.41 -3.39
C PRO A 110 1.18 -14.19 -4.00
N PRO A 111 1.03 -14.97 -5.11
CA PRO A 111 2.13 -15.82 -5.58
C PRO A 111 3.41 -15.07 -5.95
N GLY A 112 3.28 -13.85 -6.49
CA GLY A 112 4.42 -13.02 -6.88
C GLY A 112 5.15 -12.40 -5.67
N ALA A 113 4.42 -12.10 -4.60
CA ALA A 113 4.98 -11.46 -3.39
C ALA A 113 5.58 -12.46 -2.39
N ARG A 114 5.26 -13.77 -2.49
CA ARG A 114 5.70 -14.80 -1.55
C ARG A 114 7.20 -14.80 -1.23
N PRO A 115 8.15 -14.67 -2.19
CA PRO A 115 9.57 -14.63 -1.85
C PRO A 115 9.94 -13.46 -0.93
N LEU A 116 9.35 -12.29 -1.16
CA LEU A 116 9.54 -11.11 -0.33
C LEU A 116 8.90 -11.29 1.06
N ILE A 117 7.66 -11.80 1.09
CA ILE A 117 6.93 -12.08 2.33
C ILE A 117 7.65 -13.14 3.16
N GLN A 118 8.20 -14.19 2.53
CA GLN A 118 9.00 -15.20 3.21
C GLN A 118 10.19 -14.56 3.92
N ARG A 119 10.89 -13.65 3.24
CA ARG A 119 12.01 -12.92 3.83
C ARG A 119 11.58 -12.07 5.04
N LEU A 120 10.43 -11.40 4.94
CA LEU A 120 9.85 -10.66 6.07
C LEU A 120 9.52 -11.59 7.23
N CYS A 121 8.91 -12.75 7.00
CA CYS A 121 8.66 -13.75 8.04
C CYS A 121 9.95 -14.23 8.72
N GLU A 122 11.00 -14.51 7.93
CA GLU A 122 12.31 -14.93 8.44
C GLU A 122 12.95 -13.89 9.37
N GLU A 123 12.96 -12.62 8.96
CA GLU A 123 13.65 -11.55 9.69
C GLU A 123 12.85 -10.95 10.86
N THR A 124 11.52 -10.97 10.76
CA THR A 124 10.62 -10.46 11.82
C THR A 124 10.22 -11.55 12.81
N GLY A 125 10.18 -12.82 12.37
CA GLY A 125 9.55 -13.91 13.11
C GLY A 125 8.02 -13.78 13.24
N ALA A 126 7.41 -12.82 12.54
CA ALA A 126 5.97 -12.62 12.49
C ALA A 126 5.33 -13.49 11.40
N ARG A 127 4.02 -13.66 11.52
CA ARG A 127 3.19 -14.17 10.41
C ARG A 127 2.73 -13.01 9.53
N VAL A 128 2.48 -13.31 8.26
CA VAL A 128 1.98 -12.33 7.30
C VAL A 128 0.62 -12.76 6.78
N PHE A 129 -0.28 -11.80 6.62
CA PHE A 129 -1.51 -11.98 5.85
C PHE A 129 -1.46 -11.08 4.61
N THR A 130 -1.74 -11.63 3.45
CA THR A 130 -1.90 -10.89 2.18
C THR A 130 -3.17 -11.34 1.49
N PHE A 131 -3.73 -10.53 0.60
CA PHE A 131 -4.93 -10.87 -0.14
C PHE A 131 -4.93 -10.32 -1.56
N GLN A 132 -5.85 -10.82 -2.39
CA GLN A 132 -6.08 -10.33 -3.73
C GLN A 132 -7.29 -9.39 -3.77
N TYR A 133 -7.01 -8.08 -3.88
CA TYR A 133 -8.01 -7.07 -4.19
C TYR A 133 -8.39 -7.12 -5.68
N ARG A 134 -9.54 -6.53 -6.04
CA ARG A 134 -9.94 -6.39 -7.45
C ARG A 134 -9.02 -5.42 -8.16
N LEU A 135 -8.68 -5.73 -9.40
CA LEU A 135 -7.64 -5.01 -10.14
C LEU A 135 -8.21 -3.86 -10.98
N VAL A 136 -7.36 -2.87 -11.24
CA VAL A 136 -7.57 -1.86 -12.28
C VAL A 136 -7.28 -2.45 -13.67
N PRO A 137 -7.91 -1.95 -14.76
CA PRO A 137 -8.85 -0.83 -14.82
C PRO A 137 -10.30 -1.15 -14.46
N GLN A 138 -10.67 -2.42 -14.23
CA GLN A 138 -12.08 -2.81 -14.02
C GLN A 138 -12.65 -2.28 -12.70
N ASN A 139 -11.80 -2.07 -11.70
CA ASN A 139 -12.19 -1.58 -10.39
C ASN A 139 -11.19 -0.50 -9.98
N THR A 140 -11.60 0.77 -10.05
CA THR A 140 -10.79 1.93 -9.67
C THR A 140 -11.05 2.36 -8.23
N VAL A 141 -10.31 3.34 -7.71
CA VAL A 141 -10.63 3.98 -6.42
C VAL A 141 -12.04 4.59 -6.50
N PRO A 142 -12.88 4.46 -5.46
CA PRO A 142 -12.59 3.89 -4.13
C PRO A 142 -12.89 2.39 -3.97
N THR A 143 -13.14 1.64 -5.06
CA THR A 143 -13.43 0.19 -4.99
C THR A 143 -12.26 -0.62 -4.44
N VAL A 144 -11.03 -0.34 -4.88
CA VAL A 144 -9.83 -1.06 -4.42
C VAL A 144 -9.52 -0.79 -2.94
N LEU A 145 -9.81 0.42 -2.47
CA LEU A 145 -9.73 0.79 -1.07
C LEU A 145 -10.80 0.06 -0.25
N LEU A 146 -12.03 -0.04 -0.76
CA LEU A 146 -13.08 -0.84 -0.11
C LEU A 146 -12.64 -2.29 0.09
N ASP A 147 -12.01 -2.91 -0.91
CA ASP A 147 -11.48 -4.28 -0.82
C ASP A 147 -10.42 -4.40 0.29
N ALA A 148 -9.51 -3.43 0.37
CA ALA A 148 -8.47 -3.36 1.40
C ALA A 148 -9.04 -3.15 2.81
N LEU A 149 -10.08 -2.33 2.96
CA LEU A 149 -10.82 -2.16 4.21
C LEU A 149 -11.54 -3.44 4.64
N VAL A 150 -12.17 -4.16 3.72
CA VAL A 150 -12.81 -5.46 4.03
C VAL A 150 -11.76 -6.46 4.52
N ALA A 151 -10.58 -6.50 3.90
CA ALA A 151 -9.48 -7.36 4.35
C ALA A 151 -8.90 -6.93 5.72
N TYR A 152 -8.75 -5.63 5.97
CA TYR A 152 -8.35 -5.11 7.28
C TYR A 152 -9.37 -5.51 8.36
N PHE A 153 -10.67 -5.31 8.10
CA PHE A 153 -11.73 -5.65 9.05
C PHE A 153 -11.91 -7.16 9.24
N TYR A 154 -11.58 -7.98 8.24
CA TYR A 154 -11.46 -9.44 8.40
C TYR A 154 -10.40 -9.82 9.45
N LEU A 155 -9.26 -9.13 9.48
CA LEU A 155 -8.19 -9.41 10.45
C LEU A 155 -8.59 -9.05 11.90
N VAL A 156 -9.25 -7.91 12.10
CA VAL A 156 -9.64 -7.44 13.43
C VAL A 156 -10.97 -8.03 13.91
N SER A 157 -11.87 -8.41 13.00
CA SER A 157 -13.18 -9.00 13.27
C SER A 157 -13.46 -10.19 12.36
N PRO A 158 -12.74 -11.31 12.51
CA PRO A 158 -12.98 -12.46 11.66
C PRO A 158 -14.39 -13.05 11.87
N PRO A 159 -15.03 -13.54 10.79
CA PRO A 159 -16.30 -14.25 10.88
C PRO A 159 -16.14 -15.57 11.65
N PRO A 160 -17.24 -16.11 12.21
CA PRO A 160 -17.23 -17.45 12.79
C PRO A 160 -16.67 -18.49 11.82
N GLY A 161 -15.76 -19.35 12.30
CA GLY A 161 -15.11 -20.38 11.48
C GLY A 161 -13.87 -19.92 10.70
N ALA A 162 -13.48 -18.65 10.77
CA ALA A 162 -12.18 -18.23 10.27
C ALA A 162 -11.04 -18.90 11.07
N PHE A 163 -9.89 -19.12 10.43
CA PHE A 163 -8.77 -19.83 11.05
C PHE A 163 -8.16 -19.07 12.24
N HIS A 164 -8.31 -17.74 12.29
CA HIS A 164 -7.73 -16.89 13.32
C HIS A 164 -8.79 -16.24 14.22
N LYS A 165 -8.36 -15.90 15.43
CA LYS A 165 -9.12 -15.06 16.36
C LYS A 165 -8.97 -13.58 15.99
N PRO A 166 -9.88 -12.69 16.46
CA PRO A 166 -9.70 -11.24 16.36
C PRO A 166 -8.28 -10.81 16.71
N ILE A 167 -7.66 -10.05 15.83
CA ILE A 167 -6.32 -9.52 16.05
C ILE A 167 -6.46 -8.12 16.64
N ASP A 168 -5.81 -7.89 17.78
CA ASP A 168 -5.68 -6.56 18.35
C ASP A 168 -4.99 -5.64 17.32
N PRO A 169 -5.59 -4.49 16.93
CA PRO A 169 -4.94 -3.51 16.05
C PRO A 169 -3.52 -3.14 16.51
N LYS A 170 -3.22 -3.14 17.82
CA LYS A 170 -1.87 -2.91 18.36
C LYS A 170 -0.88 -4.07 18.14
N LYS A 171 -1.30 -5.12 17.44
CA LYS A 171 -0.45 -6.21 16.93
C LYS A 171 -0.45 -6.30 15.41
N LEU A 172 -1.10 -5.35 14.71
CA LEU A 172 -1.09 -5.24 13.26
C LEU A 172 -0.09 -4.17 12.81
N ILE A 173 0.80 -4.55 11.89
CA ILE A 173 1.64 -3.61 11.15
C ILE A 173 1.19 -3.62 9.69
N LEU A 174 0.90 -2.45 9.15
CA LEU A 174 0.61 -2.27 7.74
C LEU A 174 1.91 -2.28 6.95
N VAL A 175 2.05 -3.19 5.98
CA VAL A 175 3.32 -3.41 5.25
C VAL A 175 3.05 -3.50 3.75
N GLY A 176 3.80 -2.80 2.93
CA GLY A 176 3.65 -2.90 1.48
C GLY A 176 4.57 -1.99 0.72
N GLU A 177 4.48 -2.04 -0.61
CA GLU A 177 5.30 -1.22 -1.49
C GLU A 177 4.48 -0.62 -2.62
N SER A 178 4.95 0.52 -3.17
CA SER A 178 4.32 1.17 -4.33
C SER A 178 2.82 1.43 -4.07
N GLY A 179 1.95 1.08 -5.01
CA GLY A 179 0.49 1.19 -4.85
C GLY A 179 -0.09 0.41 -3.67
N GLY A 180 0.57 -0.65 -3.18
CA GLY A 180 0.18 -1.33 -1.95
C GLY A 180 0.46 -0.50 -0.70
N GLY A 181 1.53 0.29 -0.72
CA GLY A 181 1.81 1.29 0.31
C GLY A 181 0.77 2.41 0.33
N ILE A 182 0.31 2.85 -0.84
CA ILE A 182 -0.79 3.83 -0.97
C ILE A 182 -2.08 3.30 -0.34
N LEU A 183 -2.49 2.07 -0.64
CA LEU A 183 -3.69 1.47 -0.03
C LEU A 183 -3.62 1.40 1.50
N HIS A 184 -2.43 1.23 2.08
CA HIS A 184 -2.26 1.30 3.53
C HIS A 184 -2.43 2.71 4.08
N LEU A 185 -1.92 3.74 3.38
CA LEU A 185 -2.16 5.13 3.75
C LEU A 185 -3.65 5.48 3.66
N ASP A 186 -4.34 5.01 2.62
CA ASP A 186 -5.78 5.20 2.45
C ASP A 186 -6.60 4.52 3.57
N ILE A 187 -6.21 3.32 4.01
CA ILE A 187 -6.81 2.66 5.19
C ILE A 187 -6.65 3.54 6.43
N LEU A 188 -5.47 4.12 6.64
CA LEU A 188 -5.20 4.99 7.78
C LEU A 188 -6.04 6.27 7.72
N GLN A 189 -6.15 6.92 6.56
CA GLN A 189 -7.04 8.07 6.33
C GLN A 189 -8.51 7.75 6.63
N PHE A 190 -8.98 6.59 6.19
CA PHE A 190 -10.34 6.14 6.48
C PHE A 190 -10.55 5.93 7.99
N ILE A 191 -9.61 5.24 8.67
CA ILE A 191 -9.69 5.02 10.12
C ILE A 191 -9.63 6.36 10.86
N GLN A 192 -8.75 7.28 10.48
CA GLN A 192 -8.59 8.60 11.09
C GLN A 192 -9.90 9.38 11.09
N ALA A 193 -10.60 9.39 9.95
CA ALA A 193 -11.86 10.11 9.77
C ALA A 193 -12.98 9.66 10.70
N PHE A 194 -12.91 8.44 11.24
CA PHE A 194 -13.92 7.86 12.12
C PHE A 194 -13.40 7.46 13.51
N SER A 195 -12.11 7.64 13.74
CA SER A 195 -11.48 7.47 15.05
C SER A 195 -11.61 8.75 15.86
N ASP A 196 -11.81 8.60 17.17
CA ASP A 196 -11.68 9.69 18.12
C ASP A 196 -10.24 9.70 18.68
N ALA A 197 -9.60 10.86 18.70
CA ALA A 197 -8.26 11.06 19.30
C ALA A 197 -8.20 10.61 20.77
N SER A 198 -9.33 10.61 21.49
CA SER A 198 -9.42 10.13 22.87
C SER A 198 -9.66 8.62 22.99
N GLY A 199 -10.07 7.95 21.91
CA GLY A 199 -10.48 6.54 21.90
C GLY A 199 -11.78 6.23 22.67
N LEU A 200 -12.35 7.20 23.39
CA LEU A 200 -13.50 7.00 24.28
C LEU A 200 -14.84 7.11 23.55
N ASN A 201 -14.92 7.91 22.48
CA ASN A 201 -16.14 8.09 21.67
C ASN A 201 -15.95 7.67 20.21
N SER A 202 -15.01 6.77 19.92
CA SER A 202 -14.80 6.30 18.54
C SER A 202 -16.07 5.62 18.02
N GLU A 203 -16.47 5.97 16.80
CA GLU A 203 -17.59 5.34 16.15
C GLU A 203 -17.35 3.81 16.07
N LYS A 204 -18.44 3.05 16.20
CA LYS A 204 -18.41 1.59 16.07
C LYS A 204 -18.99 1.19 14.73
N ILE A 205 -18.34 0.22 14.10
CA ILE A 205 -18.86 -0.48 12.93
C ILE A 205 -19.18 -1.93 13.30
N ARG A 206 -20.35 -2.40 12.86
CA ARG A 206 -20.72 -3.82 12.90
C ARG A 206 -20.07 -4.49 11.69
N PHE A 207 -19.19 -5.46 11.92
CA PHE A 207 -18.55 -6.21 10.84
C PHE A 207 -18.35 -7.67 11.20
N PHE A 208 -18.78 -8.57 10.32
CA PHE A 208 -18.80 -10.02 10.53
C PHE A 208 -19.39 -10.43 11.89
N GLY A 209 -20.46 -9.75 12.29
CA GLY A 209 -21.17 -10.08 13.52
C GLY A 209 -20.50 -9.62 14.82
N ARG A 210 -19.54 -8.69 14.77
CA ARG A 210 -18.96 -8.04 15.96
C ARG A 210 -19.00 -6.52 15.81
N ASP A 211 -19.10 -5.82 16.94
CA ASP A 211 -18.99 -4.37 16.97
C ASP A 211 -17.54 -4.03 17.27
N ILE A 212 -16.89 -3.32 16.36
CA ILE A 212 -15.49 -2.90 16.47
C ILE A 212 -15.39 -1.38 16.40
N SER A 213 -14.49 -0.80 17.19
CA SER A 213 -14.16 0.62 17.10
C SER A 213 -13.09 0.85 16.04
N PHE A 214 -13.11 2.02 15.39
CA PHE A 214 -12.03 2.45 14.49
C PHE A 214 -10.77 2.76 15.31
N GLN A 215 -9.86 1.78 15.38
CA GLN A 215 -8.59 1.89 16.07
C GLN A 215 -7.42 1.82 15.09
N MET A 216 -6.46 2.71 15.29
CA MET A 216 -5.22 2.70 14.52
C MET A 216 -4.41 1.44 14.80
N PRO A 217 -3.82 0.82 13.75
CA PRO A 217 -2.89 -0.28 13.90
C PRO A 217 -1.64 0.16 14.69
N ALA A 218 -0.74 -0.78 15.02
CA ALA A 218 0.49 -0.45 15.75
C ALA A 218 1.45 0.44 14.94
N GLY A 219 1.47 0.30 13.61
CA GLY A 219 2.33 1.10 12.76
C GLY A 219 2.14 0.81 11.27
N CYS A 220 2.79 1.62 10.46
CA CYS A 220 2.84 1.44 9.00
C CYS A 220 4.30 1.47 8.53
N ALA A 221 4.72 0.46 7.77
CA ALA A 221 6.07 0.34 7.26
C ALA A 221 6.02 0.07 5.76
N ILE A 222 6.32 1.07 4.93
CA ILE A 222 6.11 1.01 3.48
C ILE A 222 7.34 1.45 2.70
N ILE A 223 7.47 0.94 1.47
CA ILE A 223 8.57 1.26 0.55
C ILE A 223 8.02 1.87 -0.74
N CYS A 224 8.62 2.97 -1.18
CA CYS A 224 8.31 3.67 -2.43
C CYS A 224 6.81 3.94 -2.63
N PRO A 225 6.04 4.49 -1.67
CA PRO A 225 4.63 4.79 -1.93
C PRO A 225 4.54 5.76 -3.13
N GLY A 226 3.67 5.47 -4.10
CA GLY A 226 3.50 6.26 -5.32
C GLY A 226 2.82 7.61 -5.08
N ALA A 227 3.47 8.49 -4.32
CA ALA A 227 3.03 9.85 -4.04
C ALA A 227 3.35 10.78 -5.22
N ASP A 228 2.53 11.80 -5.47
CA ASP A 228 2.56 12.61 -6.70
C ASP A 228 2.33 11.78 -7.99
N PRO A 229 1.21 11.03 -8.12
CA PRO A 229 0.88 10.30 -9.34
C PRO A 229 0.61 11.23 -10.53
N ALA A 230 0.41 12.54 -10.29
CA ALA A 230 0.33 13.55 -11.33
C ALA A 230 1.68 13.82 -12.03
N LEU A 231 2.79 13.32 -11.47
CA LEU A 231 4.16 13.50 -11.97
C LEU A 231 4.55 15.00 -12.10
N SER A 232 4.22 15.78 -11.08
CA SER A 232 4.36 17.24 -11.10
C SER A 232 5.71 17.75 -10.58
N MET A 233 6.50 16.90 -9.94
CA MET A 233 7.70 17.30 -9.20
C MET A 233 9.03 17.11 -9.97
N PRO A 234 10.10 17.87 -9.62
CA PRO A 234 11.38 17.83 -10.34
C PRO A 234 12.07 16.45 -10.38
N SER A 235 11.83 15.58 -9.38
CA SER A 235 12.32 14.21 -9.35
C SER A 235 12.00 13.42 -10.62
N VAL A 236 10.84 13.67 -11.24
CA VAL A 236 10.40 13.03 -12.49
C VAL A 236 11.45 13.25 -13.59
N LYS A 237 11.81 14.52 -13.85
CA LYS A 237 12.81 14.83 -14.89
C LYS A 237 14.23 14.45 -14.46
N LYS A 238 14.55 14.63 -13.17
CA LYS A 238 15.89 14.35 -12.63
C LYS A 238 16.28 12.88 -12.78
N PHE A 239 15.34 11.97 -12.51
CA PHE A 239 15.59 10.53 -12.52
C PHE A 239 15.05 9.83 -13.75
N GLU A 240 14.63 10.58 -14.77
CA GLU A 240 14.05 10.05 -16.01
C GLU A 240 14.91 8.97 -16.67
N LYS A 241 16.24 9.10 -16.61
CA LYS A 241 17.19 8.18 -17.25
C LYS A 241 17.59 6.98 -16.38
N THR A 242 17.26 7.01 -15.09
CA THR A 242 17.80 6.07 -14.10
C THR A 242 16.72 5.27 -13.39
N ASP A 243 15.49 5.80 -13.34
CA ASP A 243 14.33 5.07 -12.84
C ASP A 243 13.65 4.30 -13.98
N TRP A 244 13.04 3.16 -13.68
CA TRP A 244 12.34 2.35 -14.69
C TRP A 244 10.85 2.71 -14.81
N LEU A 245 10.34 3.56 -13.90
CA LEU A 245 8.98 4.13 -13.94
C LEU A 245 8.89 5.51 -14.60
N SER A 246 10.00 6.03 -15.12
CA SER A 246 10.07 7.38 -15.68
C SER A 246 9.44 7.54 -17.05
N GLU A 247 9.25 6.45 -17.80
CA GLU A 247 8.55 6.48 -19.07
C GLU A 247 7.05 6.57 -18.80
N GLY A 248 6.42 7.63 -19.32
CA GLY A 248 4.97 7.80 -19.23
C GLY A 248 4.25 6.53 -19.64
N ALA A 249 3.22 6.17 -18.87
CA ALA A 249 2.44 4.95 -19.01
C ALA A 249 2.27 4.52 -20.49
N PRO A 250 2.73 3.32 -20.90
CA PRO A 250 2.72 2.93 -22.31
C PRO A 250 1.32 2.97 -22.93
N TRP A 251 0.28 2.87 -22.09
CA TRP A 251 -1.12 2.88 -22.46
C TRP A 251 -1.72 4.25 -22.81
N VAL A 252 -1.03 5.35 -22.50
CA VAL A 252 -1.39 6.70 -22.98
C VAL A 252 -0.70 7.07 -24.30
N GLN A 253 0.15 6.19 -24.84
CA GLN A 253 0.85 6.44 -26.10
C GLN A 253 -0.12 6.38 -27.30
N PRO A 254 0.03 7.24 -28.33
CA PRO A 254 -0.89 7.31 -29.48
C PRO A 254 -1.11 5.97 -30.20
N ASN A 255 -0.13 5.07 -30.16
CA ASN A 255 -0.13 3.80 -30.87
C ASN A 255 -0.42 2.59 -29.96
N PHE A 256 -0.82 2.80 -28.70
CA PHE A 256 -1.20 1.69 -27.83
C PHE A 256 -2.47 1.01 -28.38
N PRO A 257 -2.57 -0.33 -28.45
CA PRO A 257 -3.73 -0.99 -29.04
C PRO A 257 -4.99 -0.80 -28.20
N ALA A 258 -6.14 -0.65 -28.86
CA ALA A 258 -7.44 -0.79 -28.20
C ALA A 258 -7.83 -2.26 -28.05
N ASP A 259 -8.44 -2.58 -26.93
CA ASP A 259 -9.08 -3.85 -26.67
C ASP A 259 -10.32 -3.63 -25.74
N SER A 260 -11.03 -4.71 -25.39
CA SER A 260 -12.23 -4.61 -24.55
C SER A 260 -11.96 -4.22 -23.09
N ILE A 261 -10.71 -4.26 -22.66
CA ILE A 261 -10.20 -3.87 -21.34
C ILE A 261 -9.59 -2.46 -21.40
N TRP A 262 -8.98 -2.08 -22.53
CA TRP A 262 -8.28 -0.82 -22.77
C TRP A 262 -8.87 -0.01 -23.95
N PRO A 263 -9.38 1.23 -23.74
CA PRO A 263 -9.39 1.94 -22.49
C PRO A 263 -10.40 1.27 -21.58
N SER A 264 -10.26 1.49 -20.29
CA SER A 264 -11.33 1.21 -19.35
C SER A 264 -12.71 1.66 -19.88
N ASN A 265 -13.79 1.08 -19.39
CA ASN A 265 -15.13 1.62 -19.62
C ASN A 265 -15.65 2.30 -18.34
N PRO A 266 -15.91 3.62 -18.32
CA PRO A 266 -15.67 4.61 -19.39
C PRO A 266 -14.18 4.90 -19.63
N PRO A 267 -13.78 5.44 -20.81
CA PRO A 267 -12.39 5.76 -21.12
C PRO A 267 -11.77 6.76 -20.15
N ARG A 268 -10.48 6.58 -19.83
CA ARG A 268 -9.70 7.43 -18.92
C ARG A 268 -8.20 7.38 -19.26
N GLY A 269 -7.44 8.36 -18.79
CA GLY A 269 -5.98 8.43 -19.02
C GLY A 269 -5.16 7.63 -17.99
N ASP A 270 -5.61 7.56 -16.74
CA ASP A 270 -4.95 6.84 -15.65
C ASP A 270 -5.66 5.52 -15.29
N LEU A 271 -4.90 4.47 -14.99
CA LEU A 271 -5.48 3.17 -14.65
C LEU A 271 -6.34 3.20 -13.38
N HIS A 272 -5.94 4.01 -12.41
CA HIS A 272 -6.44 3.98 -11.04
C HIS A 272 -7.61 4.91 -10.78
N CYS A 273 -7.76 5.97 -11.58
CA CYS A 273 -8.82 6.97 -11.45
C CYS A 273 -9.10 7.72 -12.76
N ASP A 274 -10.12 8.58 -12.76
CA ASP A 274 -10.21 9.63 -13.77
C ASP A 274 -9.08 10.66 -13.57
N ASN A 275 -8.51 11.22 -14.65
CA ASN A 275 -7.39 12.16 -14.55
C ASN A 275 -7.75 13.41 -13.75
N SER A 276 -9.02 13.86 -13.80
CA SER A 276 -9.49 14.97 -12.98
C SER A 276 -9.42 14.68 -11.47
N ALA A 277 -9.31 13.42 -11.06
CA ALA A 277 -9.25 12.98 -9.68
C ALA A 277 -7.82 12.62 -9.21
N ILE A 278 -6.78 12.75 -10.05
CA ILE A 278 -5.44 12.20 -9.75
C ILE A 278 -4.77 12.82 -8.50
N CYS A 279 -5.18 14.02 -8.09
CA CYS A 279 -4.71 14.67 -6.86
C CYS A 279 -5.66 14.49 -5.66
N HIS A 280 -6.75 13.74 -5.81
CA HIS A 280 -7.69 13.50 -4.73
C HIS A 280 -6.97 12.82 -3.55
N PRO A 281 -7.24 13.18 -2.27
CA PRO A 281 -6.44 12.72 -1.13
C PRO A 281 -6.37 11.20 -0.89
N PHE A 282 -7.32 10.43 -1.44
CA PHE A 282 -7.36 8.95 -1.43
C PHE A 282 -6.78 8.31 -2.72
N ILE A 283 -6.21 9.12 -3.60
CA ILE A 283 -5.52 8.71 -4.83
C ILE A 283 -4.05 9.15 -4.72
N ASP A 284 -3.83 10.40 -4.31
CA ASP A 284 -2.54 10.92 -3.89
C ASP A 284 -2.56 11.27 -2.39
N PRO A 285 -2.20 10.33 -1.51
CA PRO A 285 -2.11 10.59 -0.08
C PRO A 285 -1.21 11.78 0.29
N SER A 286 -0.28 12.21 -0.56
CA SER A 286 0.56 13.36 -0.24
C SER A 286 -0.24 14.68 -0.16
N THR A 287 -1.43 14.74 -0.77
CA THR A 287 -2.36 15.87 -0.67
C THR A 287 -3.24 15.83 0.59
N TRP A 288 -3.24 14.72 1.34
CA TRP A 288 -3.81 14.65 2.68
C TRP A 288 -2.84 15.31 3.67
N THR A 289 -3.05 16.56 4.06
CA THR A 289 -2.03 17.30 4.83
C THR A 289 -2.19 17.23 6.36
N ASP A 290 -3.27 16.65 6.89
CA ASP A 290 -3.48 16.46 8.33
C ASP A 290 -3.38 14.98 8.73
N TRP A 291 -2.22 14.58 9.22
CA TRP A 291 -1.95 13.21 9.68
C TRP A 291 -2.12 13.05 11.19
N LYS A 292 -2.70 14.02 11.91
CA LYS A 292 -2.77 13.96 13.37
C LYS A 292 -3.52 12.71 13.84
N GLY A 293 -2.94 12.00 14.82
CA GLY A 293 -3.54 10.78 15.39
C GLY A 293 -3.27 9.49 14.62
N MET A 294 -2.55 9.56 13.50
CA MET A 294 -2.08 8.38 12.77
C MET A 294 -1.00 7.61 13.56
N PRO A 295 -0.81 6.30 13.30
CA PRO A 295 0.20 5.53 13.99
C PRO A 295 1.62 5.89 13.51
N PRO A 296 2.67 5.55 14.27
CA PRO A 296 4.05 5.73 13.84
C PRO A 296 4.32 5.06 12.48
N MET A 297 5.14 5.71 11.65
CA MET A 297 5.43 5.25 10.31
C MET A 297 6.92 5.04 10.04
N TRP A 298 7.23 4.08 9.17
CA TRP A 298 8.53 3.90 8.58
C TRP A 298 8.37 3.92 7.05
N ILE A 299 9.08 4.81 6.38
CA ILE A 299 8.96 5.01 4.93
C ILE A 299 10.37 4.99 4.35
N ALA A 300 10.60 4.16 3.32
CA ALA A 300 11.82 4.22 2.54
C ALA A 300 11.52 4.48 1.07
N CYS A 301 12.41 5.19 0.39
CA CYS A 301 12.34 5.36 -1.06
C CYS A 301 13.75 5.43 -1.64
N GLY A 302 13.82 5.35 -2.96
CA GLY A 302 15.05 5.64 -3.68
C GLY A 302 15.11 7.11 -4.09
N GLU A 303 16.18 7.47 -4.76
CA GLU A 303 16.24 8.64 -5.64
C GLU A 303 15.53 8.29 -6.96
N GLU A 304 14.20 8.29 -6.89
CA GLU A 304 13.27 7.78 -7.90
C GLU A 304 12.27 8.86 -8.37
N THR A 305 11.44 8.51 -9.35
CA THR A 305 10.39 9.38 -9.94
C THR A 305 9.50 10.02 -8.88
N TYR A 306 9.02 9.25 -7.91
CA TYR A 306 8.12 9.72 -6.85
C TYR A 306 8.83 10.37 -5.65
N SER A 307 10.16 10.44 -5.64
CA SER A 307 10.92 10.78 -4.43
C SER A 307 10.58 12.16 -3.84
N ASP A 308 10.30 13.18 -4.66
CA ASP A 308 9.90 14.49 -4.14
C ASP A 308 8.47 14.49 -3.56
N GLY A 309 7.54 13.75 -4.17
CA GLY A 309 6.19 13.53 -3.63
C GLY A 309 6.22 12.77 -2.30
N ILE A 310 7.08 11.75 -2.19
CA ILE A 310 7.29 10.99 -0.94
C ILE A 310 7.89 11.89 0.15
N LYS A 311 8.86 12.74 -0.18
CA LYS A 311 9.43 13.72 0.75
C LYS A 311 8.39 14.72 1.24
N PHE A 312 7.50 15.17 0.36
CA PHE A 312 6.38 16.04 0.72
C PHE A 312 5.40 15.35 1.69
N LEU A 313 5.01 14.11 1.38
CA LEU A 313 4.21 13.27 2.28
C LEU A 313 4.86 13.13 3.67
N VAL A 314 6.15 12.75 3.72
CA VAL A 314 6.91 12.56 4.97
C VAL A 314 6.97 13.85 5.80
N LYS A 315 7.19 15.00 5.14
CA LYS A 315 7.18 16.29 5.81
C LYS A 315 5.83 16.58 6.46
N ASN A 316 4.73 16.34 5.74
CA ASN A 316 3.36 16.56 6.26
C ASN A 316 3.03 15.62 7.42
N ILE A 317 3.46 14.36 7.36
CA ILE A 317 3.33 13.39 8.47
C ILE A 317 4.05 13.92 9.72
N LYS A 318 5.32 14.32 9.58
CA LYS A 318 6.13 14.85 10.69
C LYS A 318 5.54 16.15 11.25
N ASP A 319 5.10 17.07 10.39
CA ASP A 319 4.55 18.37 10.81
C ASP A 319 3.18 18.22 11.51
N SER A 320 2.46 17.12 11.26
CA SER A 320 1.25 16.73 12.00
C SER A 320 1.52 16.10 13.37
N GLY A 321 2.79 15.99 13.77
CA GLY A 321 3.22 15.40 15.04
C GLY A 321 3.26 13.87 15.06
N VAL A 322 3.20 13.22 13.90
CA VAL A 322 3.28 11.75 13.81
C VAL A 322 4.75 11.32 13.76
N PRO A 323 5.18 10.37 14.62
CA PRO A 323 6.53 9.81 14.52
C PRO A 323 6.74 9.12 13.17
N VAL A 324 7.75 9.57 12.42
CA VAL A 324 8.10 8.98 11.11
C VAL A 324 9.61 8.78 10.98
N THR A 325 10.03 7.57 10.66
CA THR A 325 11.39 7.29 10.18
C THR A 325 11.39 7.26 8.67
N PHE A 326 12.12 8.18 8.03
CA PHE A 326 12.30 8.24 6.59
C PHE A 326 13.72 7.83 6.18
N ILE A 327 13.84 7.01 5.13
CA ILE A 327 15.13 6.57 4.60
C ILE A 327 15.15 6.69 3.08
N GLU A 328 15.99 7.58 2.56
CA GLU A 328 16.22 7.74 1.12
C GLU A 328 17.51 7.04 0.70
N TYR A 329 17.47 6.28 -0.41
CA TYR A 329 18.63 5.58 -0.95
C TYR A 329 19.17 6.25 -2.21
N GLU A 330 20.46 6.55 -2.21
CA GLU A 330 21.18 7.13 -3.36
C GLU A 330 21.09 6.23 -4.60
N PHE A 331 20.67 6.82 -5.72
CA PHE A 331 20.50 6.19 -7.04
C PHE A 331 19.71 4.86 -7.08
N MET A 332 18.86 4.57 -6.10
CA MET A 332 17.97 3.40 -6.18
C MET A 332 16.70 3.73 -6.96
N PRO A 333 16.30 2.91 -7.95
CA PRO A 333 15.05 3.12 -8.69
C PRO A 333 13.82 2.65 -7.89
N HIS A 334 12.61 2.91 -8.41
CA HIS A 334 11.36 2.51 -7.76
C HIS A 334 11.36 1.03 -7.37
N VAL A 335 10.99 0.72 -6.12
CA VAL A 335 10.93 -0.65 -5.55
C VAL A 335 12.14 -1.54 -5.90
N TRP A 336 13.35 -0.97 -5.85
CA TRP A 336 14.61 -1.68 -6.10
C TRP A 336 14.75 -2.99 -5.29
N ASN A 337 14.18 -3.02 -4.10
CA ASN A 337 14.17 -4.19 -3.21
C ASN A 337 13.44 -5.40 -3.82
N VAL A 338 12.45 -5.14 -4.69
CA VAL A 338 11.69 -6.17 -5.41
C VAL A 338 12.32 -6.48 -6.77
N VAL A 339 12.73 -5.45 -7.51
CA VAL A 339 13.21 -5.60 -8.90
C VAL A 339 14.63 -6.15 -8.94
N ILE A 340 15.47 -5.77 -7.98
CA ILE A 340 16.89 -6.14 -7.92
C ILE A 340 17.24 -6.69 -6.52
N PRO A 341 16.61 -7.80 -6.08
CA PRO A 341 16.68 -8.27 -4.70
C PRO A 341 18.08 -8.71 -4.25
N ALA A 342 18.98 -8.99 -5.19
CA ALA A 342 20.34 -9.43 -4.91
C ALA A 342 21.28 -8.29 -4.42
N LEU A 343 20.93 -7.01 -4.68
CA LEU A 343 21.78 -5.88 -4.33
C LEU A 343 22.04 -5.78 -2.82
N PRO A 344 23.23 -5.32 -2.41
CA PRO A 344 23.50 -4.97 -1.01
C PRO A 344 22.46 -4.02 -0.42
N GLN A 345 22.03 -3.01 -1.19
CA GLN A 345 21.01 -2.02 -0.83
C GLN A 345 19.64 -2.66 -0.61
N SER A 346 19.25 -3.61 -1.47
CA SER A 346 18.01 -4.38 -1.32
C SER A 346 18.04 -5.21 -0.04
N LYS A 347 19.14 -5.92 0.23
CA LYS A 347 19.31 -6.67 1.48
C LYS A 347 19.33 -5.77 2.71
N HIS A 348 19.93 -4.58 2.60
CA HIS A 348 20.00 -3.60 3.66
C HIS A 348 18.61 -3.05 4.01
N VAL A 349 17.84 -2.59 3.01
CA VAL A 349 16.50 -2.06 3.25
C VAL A 349 15.56 -3.14 3.80
N MET A 350 15.68 -4.39 3.35
CA MET A 350 14.88 -5.50 3.91
C MET A 350 15.11 -5.69 5.40
N LYS A 351 16.38 -5.68 5.84
CA LYS A 351 16.73 -5.75 7.27
C LYS A 351 16.14 -4.60 8.07
N LEU A 352 16.32 -3.36 7.59
CA LEU A 352 15.77 -2.18 8.25
C LEU A 352 14.24 -2.20 8.29
N TRP A 353 13.60 -2.71 7.23
CA TRP A 353 12.16 -2.83 7.13
C TRP A 353 11.61 -3.85 8.14
N ALA A 354 12.26 -5.01 8.28
CA ALA A 354 11.93 -6.01 9.29
C ALA A 354 12.16 -5.51 10.73
N GLU A 355 13.26 -4.79 10.97
CA GLU A 355 13.55 -4.15 12.25
C GLU A 355 12.50 -3.08 12.60
N ALA A 356 12.09 -2.27 11.61
CA ALA A 356 11.01 -1.30 11.78
C ALA A 356 9.70 -1.98 12.14
N CYS A 357 9.31 -3.06 11.44
CA CYS A 357 8.09 -3.82 11.76
C CYS A 357 8.09 -4.32 13.21
N LYS A 358 9.21 -4.87 13.68
CA LYS A 358 9.36 -5.30 15.08
C LYS A 358 9.25 -4.14 16.04
N ARG A 359 9.99 -3.04 15.79
CA ARG A 359 10.01 -1.84 16.63
C ARG A 359 8.63 -1.21 16.78
N LEU A 360 7.91 -1.03 15.67
CA LEU A 360 6.55 -0.49 15.63
C LEU A 360 5.56 -1.33 16.45
N GLY A 361 5.76 -2.65 16.49
CA GLY A 361 4.91 -3.57 17.27
C GLY A 361 5.24 -3.69 18.76
N THR A 362 6.34 -3.10 19.22
CA THR A 362 6.82 -3.21 20.61
C THR A 362 6.89 -1.90 21.38
N LEU A 363 7.14 -0.78 20.70
CA LEU A 363 7.24 0.53 21.35
C LEU A 363 5.88 1.22 21.40
N ASP A 364 5.62 1.96 22.48
CA ASP A 364 4.55 2.94 22.48
C ASP A 364 4.86 4.05 21.46
N ALA A 365 3.82 4.71 20.93
CA ALA A 365 4.01 5.79 19.96
C ALA A 365 4.81 6.97 20.57
N SER A 366 4.70 7.18 21.88
CA SER A 366 5.43 8.21 22.64
C SER A 366 6.95 8.01 22.69
N GLY A 367 7.43 6.76 22.56
CA GLY A 367 8.86 6.45 22.54
C GLY A 367 9.53 6.65 21.17
N GLN A 368 8.76 6.89 20.11
CA GLN A 368 9.28 6.99 18.75
C GLN A 368 9.50 8.45 18.33
N LYS A 369 10.68 8.75 17.79
CA LYS A 369 11.03 10.09 17.28
C LYS A 369 11.01 10.11 15.76
N ALA A 370 10.69 11.27 15.20
CA ALA A 370 10.83 11.49 13.77
C ALA A 370 12.31 11.61 13.40
N GLU A 371 12.74 10.87 12.38
CA GLU A 371 14.11 10.87 11.88
C GLU A 371 14.14 10.72 10.37
N ALA A 372 15.09 11.37 9.70
CA ALA A 372 15.33 11.23 8.27
C ALA A 372 16.77 10.84 8.01
N TRP A 373 16.97 9.88 7.11
CA TRP A 373 18.26 9.28 6.80
C TRP A 373 18.48 9.18 5.29
N TYR A 374 19.74 9.24 4.89
CA TYR A 374 20.19 9.03 3.52
C TYR A 374 21.23 7.92 3.49
N VAL A 375 21.06 6.95 2.59
CA VAL A 375 21.95 5.80 2.45
C VAL A 375 22.79 5.96 1.20
N LYS A 376 24.11 6.02 1.37
CA LYS A 376 25.04 6.15 0.25
C LYS A 376 25.15 4.88 -0.58
N LEU A 377 25.27 5.04 -1.89
CA LEU A 377 25.46 3.95 -2.83
C LEU A 377 26.79 3.24 -2.54
N GLY A 378 26.77 1.91 -2.49
CA GLY A 378 27.96 1.09 -2.30
C GLY A 378 28.35 0.89 -0.84
N SER A 379 28.64 1.97 -0.09
CA SER A 379 29.11 1.88 1.31
C SER A 379 28.01 1.53 2.32
N LEU A 380 26.75 1.86 1.99
CA LEU A 380 25.59 1.76 2.88
C LEU A 380 25.69 2.66 4.14
N ASP A 381 26.59 3.65 4.13
CA ASP A 381 26.67 4.61 5.22
C ASP A 381 25.38 5.41 5.32
N MET A 382 24.82 5.49 6.53
CA MET A 382 23.63 6.26 6.82
C MET A 382 24.01 7.65 7.34
N ALA A 383 23.66 8.69 6.59
CA ALA A 383 23.81 10.08 6.99
C ALA A 383 22.46 10.64 7.44
N LYS A 384 22.42 11.38 8.55
CA LYS A 384 21.20 12.09 8.98
C LYS A 384 20.85 13.21 8.00
N LYS A 385 19.56 13.34 7.68
CA LYS A 385 18.98 14.48 6.98
C LYS A 385 18.10 15.29 7.92
N ARG A 386 17.99 16.59 7.66
CA ARG A 386 17.00 17.45 8.32
C ARG A 386 15.71 17.44 7.52
N PHE A 387 14.56 17.49 8.18
CA PHE A 387 13.27 17.48 7.50
C PHE A 387 13.05 18.73 6.64
N GLU A 388 13.65 19.85 7.05
CA GLU A 388 13.59 21.14 6.36
C GLU A 388 14.30 21.11 4.99
N ASP A 389 15.23 20.16 4.80
CA ASP A 389 15.99 20.01 3.57
C ASP A 389 15.35 18.98 2.59
N LEU A 390 14.24 18.34 2.96
CA LEU A 390 13.62 17.29 2.14
C LEU A 390 12.88 17.85 0.92
N VAL A 391 12.23 19.00 1.06
CA VAL A 391 11.43 19.63 -0.01
C VAL A 391 11.80 21.10 -0.11
N SER A 392 12.23 21.54 -1.29
CA SER A 392 12.66 22.93 -1.54
C SER A 392 11.50 23.91 -1.79
N PHE A 393 10.27 23.43 -1.79
CA PHE A 393 9.06 24.20 -2.08
C PHE A 393 8.18 24.33 -0.83
N SER A 394 7.40 25.42 -0.74
CA SER A 394 6.35 25.53 0.27
C SER A 394 5.24 24.51 -0.01
N ASN A 395 4.47 24.15 1.02
CA ASN A 395 3.34 23.24 0.86
C ASN A 395 2.33 23.75 -0.19
N GLU A 396 2.05 25.05 -0.20
CA GLU A 396 1.16 25.68 -1.19
C GLU A 396 1.68 25.56 -2.62
N GLU A 397 2.99 25.75 -2.82
CA GLU A 397 3.61 25.64 -4.15
C GLU A 397 3.60 24.20 -4.67
N VAL A 398 3.83 23.19 -3.80
CA VAL A 398 3.71 21.78 -4.18
C VAL A 398 2.29 21.45 -4.62
N LEU A 399 1.28 21.81 -3.81
CA LEU A 399 -0.12 21.55 -4.14
C LEU A 399 -0.56 22.27 -5.42
N ARG A 400 -0.05 23.50 -5.66
CA ARG A 400 -0.32 24.24 -6.90
C ARG A 400 0.27 23.52 -8.12
N LYS A 401 1.48 22.98 -8.03
CA LYS A 401 2.11 22.20 -9.11
C LYS A 401 1.34 20.92 -9.41
N MET A 402 0.96 20.17 -8.37
CA MET A 402 0.15 18.96 -8.50
C MET A 402 -1.17 19.23 -9.22
N ARG A 403 -1.89 20.30 -8.82
CA ARG A 403 -3.15 20.71 -9.46
C ARG A 403 -2.96 21.15 -10.91
N ALA A 404 -1.90 21.90 -11.21
CA ALA A 404 -1.60 22.28 -12.59
C ALA A 404 -1.34 21.06 -13.47
N ALA A 405 -0.55 20.09 -12.98
CA ALA A 405 -0.29 18.83 -13.70
C ALA A 405 -1.57 17.98 -13.85
N ARG A 406 -2.43 17.91 -12.84
CA ARG A 406 -3.77 17.29 -12.95
C ARG A 406 -4.60 17.94 -14.04
N ASP A 407 -4.68 19.26 -14.06
CA ASP A 407 -5.50 20.00 -15.02
C ASP A 407 -4.98 19.76 -16.45
N GLU A 408 -3.64 19.74 -16.64
CA GLU A 408 -3.01 19.31 -17.88
C GLU A 408 -3.37 17.87 -18.26
N ASN A 409 -3.16 16.92 -17.34
CA ASN A 409 -3.47 15.50 -17.53
C ASN A 409 -4.95 15.27 -17.87
N SER A 410 -5.86 16.07 -17.31
CA SER A 410 -7.31 15.95 -17.53
C SER A 410 -7.73 16.22 -18.98
N MET A 411 -6.90 16.95 -19.74
CA MET A 411 -7.11 17.16 -21.17
C MET A 411 -6.82 15.90 -22.00
N PHE A 412 -6.07 14.94 -21.46
CA PHE A 412 -5.64 13.73 -22.14
C PHE A 412 -6.51 12.52 -21.74
N ILE A 413 -7.56 12.29 -22.52
CA ILE A 413 -8.36 11.05 -22.44
C ILE A 413 -8.03 10.20 -23.66
N TRP A 414 -7.46 9.02 -23.43
CA TRP A 414 -7.22 8.07 -24.51
C TRP A 414 -8.54 7.50 -25.03
N LYS A 415 -8.87 7.79 -26.29
CA LYS A 415 -10.17 7.44 -26.93
C LYS A 415 -10.08 6.27 -27.92
N GLY A 416 -8.93 5.59 -28.00
CA GLY A 416 -8.68 4.53 -28.98
C GLY A 416 -8.06 5.04 -30.29
N PRO A 417 -7.58 4.11 -31.15
CA PRO A 417 -7.03 4.44 -32.47
C PRO A 417 -8.12 5.05 -33.37
N GLY A 418 -7.84 6.19 -34.01
CA GLY A 418 -8.76 6.89 -34.92
C GLY A 418 -9.54 8.07 -34.33
N ALA A 419 -9.37 8.36 -33.03
CA ALA A 419 -9.77 9.64 -32.48
C ALA A 419 -8.85 10.74 -33.05
N SER A 420 -9.42 11.79 -33.63
CA SER A 420 -8.68 12.84 -34.35
C SER A 420 -7.57 13.49 -33.49
N GLU A 421 -6.45 13.80 -34.14
CA GLU A 421 -5.15 14.27 -33.61
C GLU A 421 -5.15 15.57 -32.78
N ASN A 422 -6.29 16.07 -32.29
CA ASN A 422 -6.35 17.34 -31.56
C ASN A 422 -5.96 17.25 -30.08
N SER A 423 -5.06 16.34 -29.71
CA SER A 423 -4.48 16.27 -28.36
C SER A 423 -2.95 16.20 -28.43
N LYS A 424 -2.33 17.35 -28.70
CA LYS A 424 -0.92 17.69 -28.38
C LYS A 424 -1.00 18.98 -27.55
N LEU A 425 -0.36 19.08 -26.39
CA LEU A 425 1.09 19.03 -26.15
C LEU A 425 1.41 18.48 -24.77
#